data_AF-A0A142FL91-F1
#
_entry.id   AF-A0A142FL91-F1
#
_cell.length_a   1.000
_cell.length_b   1.000
_cell.length_c   1.000
_cell.angle_alpha   90.00
_cell.angle_beta   90.00
_cell.angle_gamma   90.00
#
_symmetry.space_group_name_H-M   'P 1'
#
loop_
_entity.id
_entity.type
_entity.pdbx_description
1 polymer ?
#
loop_
_entity_poly.entity_id
_entity_poly.type
_entity_poly.pdbx_seq_one_letter_code
_entity_poly.pdbx_strand_id
1 'polypeptide(L)'
;MNKLTQGIALAAVVGFSGFAQAAYIDAVANGNAPGAAAEQTVPGDNDYATRVAGTWTADAPLYSVGDSVLFGHNLTSTSADPFKLTFTYLGKEAADNNQFYWGDTLVFDTNSTPDDSFSAVFYGGLAALLDFKFINGSGVEIKNDANNGGQFNNIAKPNSSTNFNLFFVEEDYFIISLDDGYVGDDNHDDMVIAVRASKVPEPGTLALLGLGLAGIAVRMKGRKKA
;
A
#
# COMPACT_ATOMS: atom_id res chain seq x y z
N MET A 1 -55.89 -35.02 -30.68
CA MET A 1 -55.90 -33.55 -30.41
C MET A 1 -54.96 -33.30 -29.25
N ASN A 2 -53.70 -32.98 -29.55
CA ASN A 2 -52.63 -32.81 -28.57
C ASN A 2 -52.59 -31.34 -28.11
N LYS A 3 -52.76 -31.09 -26.81
CA LYS A 3 -52.44 -29.78 -26.21
C LYS A 3 -51.10 -29.91 -25.49
N LEU A 4 -50.04 -29.45 -26.15
CA LEU A 4 -48.72 -29.22 -25.56
C LEU A 4 -48.77 -27.91 -24.77
N THR A 5 -48.74 -28.01 -23.44
CA THR A 5 -48.48 -26.87 -22.55
C THR A 5 -46.96 -26.69 -22.47
N GLN A 6 -46.43 -25.72 -23.22
CA GLN A 6 -45.04 -25.28 -23.09
C GLN A 6 -44.94 -24.27 -21.94
N GLY A 7 -44.35 -24.69 -20.82
CA GLY A 7 -43.96 -23.79 -19.74
C GLY A 7 -42.69 -23.04 -20.13
N ILE A 8 -42.79 -21.71 -20.22
CA ILE A 8 -41.66 -20.81 -20.41
C ILE A 8 -40.83 -20.82 -19.12
N ALA A 9 -39.64 -21.41 -19.16
CA ALA A 9 -38.66 -21.30 -18.09
C ALA A 9 -37.97 -19.93 -18.21
N LEU A 10 -38.26 -19.03 -17.27
CA LEU A 10 -37.54 -17.77 -17.12
C LEU A 10 -36.16 -18.08 -16.51
N ALA A 11 -35.12 -18.13 -17.34
CA ALA A 11 -33.75 -18.17 -16.86
C ALA A 11 -33.36 -16.76 -16.42
N ALA A 12 -33.33 -16.53 -15.10
CA ALA A 12 -32.72 -15.34 -14.54
C ALA A 12 -31.22 -15.40 -14.79
N VAL A 13 -30.76 -14.70 -15.82
CA VAL A 13 -29.34 -14.40 -16.01
C VAL A 13 -28.98 -13.40 -14.91
N VAL A 14 -28.33 -13.88 -13.85
CA VAL A 14 -27.66 -13.00 -12.88
C VAL A 14 -26.41 -12.48 -13.58
N GLY A 15 -26.57 -11.35 -14.27
CA GLY A 15 -25.42 -10.59 -14.76
C GLY A 15 -24.69 -10.02 -13.56
N PHE A 16 -23.47 -10.50 -13.31
CA PHE A 16 -22.54 -9.81 -12.43
C PHE A 16 -22.12 -8.53 -13.14
N SER A 17 -22.77 -7.41 -12.80
CA SER A 17 -22.23 -6.10 -13.10
C SER A 17 -20.93 -5.96 -12.30
N GLY A 18 -19.79 -5.96 -12.99
CA GLY A 18 -18.52 -5.55 -12.39
C GLY A 18 -18.66 -4.08 -11.98
N PHE A 19 -18.88 -3.84 -10.69
CA PHE A 19 -18.72 -2.50 -10.15
C PHE A 19 -17.24 -2.14 -10.30
N ALA A 20 -16.96 -0.98 -10.91
CA ALA A 20 -15.64 -0.38 -10.78
C ALA A 20 -15.34 -0.28 -9.28
N GLN A 21 -14.26 -0.93 -8.87
CA GLN A 21 -13.86 -0.91 -7.48
C GLN A 21 -13.30 0.48 -7.18
N ALA A 22 -13.78 1.11 -6.12
CA ALA A 22 -13.14 2.32 -5.59
C ALA A 22 -11.74 1.95 -5.05
N ALA A 23 -10.82 2.93 -5.09
CA ALA A 23 -9.49 2.80 -4.48
C ALA A 23 -9.58 2.28 -3.04
N TYR A 24 -8.54 1.58 -2.61
CA TYR A 24 -8.35 1.08 -1.25
C TYR A 24 -7.54 2.00 -0.36
N ILE A 25 -6.57 2.72 -0.93
CA ILE A 25 -5.68 3.61 -0.19
C ILE A 25 -5.56 4.96 -0.87
N ASP A 26 -5.35 6.00 -0.07
CA ASP A 26 -5.06 7.35 -0.55
C ASP A 26 -4.19 8.12 0.45
N ALA A 27 -3.56 9.20 -0.01
CA ALA A 27 -2.81 10.12 0.83
C ALA A 27 -3.72 11.23 1.38
N VAL A 28 -3.57 11.55 2.66
CA VAL A 28 -4.30 12.65 3.32
C VAL A 28 -3.32 13.58 4.02
N ALA A 29 -3.50 14.89 3.82
CA ALA A 29 -2.71 15.90 4.50
C ALA A 29 -2.93 15.82 6.02
N ASN A 30 -1.84 15.76 6.79
CA ASN A 30 -1.93 15.75 8.24
C ASN A 30 -1.86 17.19 8.78
N GLY A 31 -2.96 17.66 9.39
CA GLY A 31 -3.04 19.00 9.97
C GLY A 31 -2.16 19.23 11.21
N ASN A 32 -1.61 18.17 11.81
CA ASN A 32 -0.69 18.22 12.93
C ASN A 32 0.77 17.99 12.52
N ALA A 33 1.06 17.83 11.22
CA ALA A 33 2.43 17.78 10.73
C ALA A 33 3.21 19.00 11.22
N PRO A 34 4.44 18.85 11.74
CA PRO A 34 5.31 19.98 12.02
C PRO A 34 5.50 20.84 10.76
N GLY A 35 5.00 22.08 10.79
CA GLY A 35 4.91 22.91 9.59
C GLY A 35 3.58 22.72 8.87
N ALA A 36 3.57 22.83 7.54
CA ALA A 36 2.39 22.57 6.74
C ALA A 36 2.62 21.30 5.92
N ALA A 37 1.65 20.39 5.92
CA ALA A 37 1.58 19.34 4.91
C ALA A 37 1.54 20.00 3.53
N ALA A 38 2.48 19.64 2.66
CA ALA A 38 2.71 20.35 1.42
C ALA A 38 3.32 19.42 0.37
N GLU A 39 3.20 19.84 -0.88
CA GLU A 39 4.00 19.29 -1.97
C GLU A 39 5.43 19.80 -1.87
N GLN A 40 6.38 18.90 -2.06
CA GLN A 40 7.81 19.18 -2.21
C GLN A 40 8.30 18.63 -3.53
N THR A 41 9.39 19.20 -4.03
CA THR A 41 10.02 18.73 -5.27
C THR A 41 11.10 17.72 -4.92
N VAL A 42 11.15 16.58 -5.63
CA VAL A 42 12.26 15.63 -5.54
C VAL A 42 13.56 16.34 -5.89
N PRO A 43 14.53 16.40 -4.96
CA PRO A 43 15.74 17.20 -5.16
C PRO A 43 16.72 16.51 -6.11
N GLY A 44 17.68 17.30 -6.63
CA GLY A 44 18.60 16.85 -7.68
C GLY A 44 19.69 15.89 -7.23
N ASP A 45 19.84 15.71 -5.93
CA ASP A 45 20.73 14.79 -5.23
C ASP A 45 20.01 13.56 -4.68
N ASN A 46 18.74 13.33 -5.07
CA ASN A 46 18.06 12.07 -4.76
C ASN A 46 18.62 10.92 -5.62
N ASP A 47 19.33 9.99 -5.02
CA ASP A 47 19.98 8.82 -5.59
C ASP A 47 19.01 7.74 -6.06
N TYR A 48 17.80 7.63 -5.49
CA TYR A 48 16.77 6.75 -6.06
C TYR A 48 16.34 7.24 -7.45
N ALA A 49 16.07 8.54 -7.58
CA ALA A 49 15.62 9.19 -8.81
C ALA A 49 16.73 9.35 -9.84
N THR A 50 17.95 9.65 -9.40
CA THR A 50 19.10 9.89 -10.30
C THR A 50 19.88 8.62 -10.65
N ARG A 51 19.78 7.57 -9.82
CA ARG A 51 20.55 6.31 -9.93
C ARG A 51 22.08 6.52 -9.89
N VAL A 52 22.56 7.50 -9.13
CA VAL A 52 24.00 7.83 -9.04
C VAL A 52 24.72 6.96 -7.99
N ALA A 53 24.17 6.84 -6.78
CA ALA A 53 24.64 5.96 -5.72
C ALA A 53 23.54 5.02 -5.22
N GLY A 54 23.79 4.29 -4.13
CA GLY A 54 22.83 3.38 -3.50
C GLY A 54 22.73 1.98 -4.11
N THR A 55 21.88 1.17 -3.50
CA THR A 55 21.53 -0.20 -3.93
C THR A 55 20.04 -0.26 -4.17
N TRP A 56 19.65 -0.41 -5.43
CA TRP A 56 18.26 -0.26 -5.88
C TRP A 56 17.75 -1.47 -6.64
N THR A 57 16.43 -1.55 -6.77
CA THR A 57 15.77 -2.41 -7.77
C THR A 57 16.34 -2.13 -9.16
N ALA A 58 16.37 -3.17 -10.00
CA ALA A 58 16.84 -3.06 -11.38
C ALA A 58 15.86 -2.29 -12.28
N ASP A 59 14.60 -2.17 -11.87
CA ASP A 59 13.58 -1.41 -12.59
C ASP A 59 13.88 0.10 -12.56
N ALA A 60 13.29 0.84 -13.50
CA ALA A 60 13.42 2.29 -13.52
C ALA A 60 12.83 2.92 -12.24
N PRO A 61 13.37 4.07 -11.77
CA PRO A 61 12.77 4.83 -10.68
C PRO A 61 11.29 5.13 -10.99
N LEU A 62 10.46 5.06 -9.96
CA LEU A 62 9.02 5.32 -10.09
C LEU A 62 8.68 6.82 -10.04
N TYR A 63 9.66 7.65 -9.69
CA TYR A 63 9.64 9.11 -9.78
C TYR A 63 11.01 9.64 -10.23
N SER A 64 11.03 10.86 -10.73
CA SER A 64 12.22 11.57 -11.23
C SER A 64 12.50 12.84 -10.42
N VAL A 65 13.72 13.36 -10.53
CA VAL A 65 14.07 14.70 -10.04
C VAL A 65 13.13 15.73 -10.65
N GLY A 66 12.60 16.62 -9.81
CA GLY A 66 11.62 17.61 -10.24
C GLY A 66 10.16 17.19 -10.10
N ASP A 67 9.88 15.90 -9.86
CA ASP A 67 8.52 15.45 -9.57
C ASP A 67 8.04 15.95 -8.20
N SER A 68 6.72 15.96 -8.01
CA SER A 68 6.09 16.38 -6.75
C SER A 68 5.86 15.20 -5.82
N VAL A 69 6.26 15.34 -4.56
CA VAL A 69 6.02 14.40 -3.47
C VAL A 69 5.24 15.06 -2.35
N LEU A 70 4.47 14.26 -1.61
CA LEU A 70 3.60 14.70 -0.53
C LEU A 70 4.35 14.59 0.81
N PHE A 71 4.76 15.73 1.34
CA PHE A 71 5.42 15.84 2.64
C PHE A 71 4.40 16.10 3.75
N GLY A 72 4.56 15.45 4.91
CA GLY A 72 3.61 15.61 6.04
C GLY A 72 2.22 15.01 5.78
N HIS A 73 2.14 14.02 4.89
CA HIS A 73 0.90 13.31 4.58
C HIS A 73 0.91 11.92 5.20
N ASN A 74 -0.29 11.38 5.43
CA ASN A 74 -0.48 10.01 5.84
C ASN A 74 -1.09 9.17 4.73
N LEU A 75 -0.80 7.87 4.70
CA LEU A 75 -1.60 6.92 3.93
C LEU A 75 -2.78 6.42 4.78
N THR A 76 -3.98 6.51 4.21
CA THR A 76 -5.22 6.07 4.84
C THR A 76 -5.99 5.13 3.93
N SER A 77 -6.83 4.30 4.53
CA SER A 77 -7.76 3.45 3.82
C SER A 77 -8.96 4.26 3.30
N THR A 78 -9.31 4.05 2.04
CA THR A 78 -10.52 4.58 1.41
C THR A 78 -11.59 3.49 1.23
N SER A 79 -11.32 2.26 1.69
CA SER A 79 -12.23 1.12 1.61
C SER A 79 -12.81 0.71 2.97
N ALA A 80 -14.09 0.36 2.99
CA ALA A 80 -14.72 -0.30 4.13
C ALA A 80 -14.43 -1.82 4.18
N ASP A 81 -14.13 -2.42 3.02
CA ASP A 81 -13.82 -3.84 2.89
C ASP A 81 -12.32 -4.10 3.12
N PRO A 82 -11.95 -5.27 3.68
CA PRO A 82 -10.55 -5.67 3.77
C PRO A 82 -9.88 -5.77 2.40
N PHE A 83 -8.62 -5.38 2.33
CA PHE A 83 -7.80 -5.44 1.12
C PHE A 83 -6.39 -5.94 1.44
N LYS A 84 -5.69 -6.43 0.41
CA LYS A 84 -4.31 -6.88 0.53
C LYS A 84 -3.38 -5.70 0.25
N LEU A 85 -2.48 -5.43 1.18
CA LEU A 85 -1.31 -4.58 0.98
C LEU A 85 -0.11 -5.44 0.61
N THR A 86 0.65 -4.99 -0.37
CA THR A 86 1.97 -5.53 -0.71
C THR A 86 2.98 -4.42 -0.60
N PHE A 87 3.97 -4.60 0.27
CA PHE A 87 5.12 -3.73 0.41
C PHE A 87 6.29 -4.37 -0.34
N THR A 88 7.02 -3.57 -1.10
CA THR A 88 8.21 -3.99 -1.83
C THR A 88 9.35 -3.06 -1.49
N TYR A 89 10.48 -3.63 -1.08
CA TYR A 89 11.69 -2.90 -0.81
C TYR A 89 12.36 -2.49 -2.12
N LEU A 90 12.43 -1.19 -2.40
CA LEU A 90 13.00 -0.68 -3.65
C LEU A 90 14.49 -0.40 -3.54
N GLY A 91 15.01 -0.29 -2.32
CA GLY A 91 16.43 -0.12 -2.03
C GLY A 91 16.72 1.00 -1.04
N LYS A 92 17.99 1.40 -1.00
CA LYS A 92 18.51 2.45 -0.11
C LYS A 92 19.78 3.10 -0.66
N GLU A 93 20.04 4.32 -0.23
CA GLU A 93 21.35 4.97 -0.26
C GLU A 93 22.08 4.72 1.06
N ALA A 94 21.41 5.03 2.18
CA ALA A 94 21.99 5.21 3.50
C ALA A 94 22.90 4.08 3.99
N ALA A 95 23.96 4.47 4.69
CA ALA A 95 24.78 3.55 5.48
C ALA A 95 24.16 3.19 6.84
N ASP A 96 23.20 3.97 7.34
CA ASP A 96 22.56 3.71 8.63
C ASP A 96 21.67 2.47 8.59
N ASN A 97 21.38 1.89 9.77
CA ASN A 97 20.47 0.75 9.88
C ASN A 97 19.00 1.20 9.99
N ASN A 98 18.47 1.68 8.88
CA ASN A 98 17.06 2.04 8.75
C ASN A 98 16.19 0.79 8.70
N GLN A 99 15.03 0.86 9.34
CA GLN A 99 14.11 -0.26 9.51
C GLN A 99 12.68 0.17 9.19
N PHE A 100 11.96 -0.67 8.46
CA PHE A 100 10.54 -0.52 8.16
C PHE A 100 9.72 -1.61 8.82
N TYR A 101 8.65 -1.20 9.49
CA TYR A 101 7.76 -2.07 10.24
C TYR A 101 6.33 -1.96 9.73
N TRP A 102 5.63 -3.09 9.76
CA TRP A 102 4.17 -3.17 9.69
C TRP A 102 3.63 -3.63 11.05
N GLY A 103 2.93 -2.73 11.75
CA GLY A 103 2.61 -2.84 13.17
C GLY A 103 3.89 -3.01 14.00
N ASP A 104 4.03 -4.20 14.59
CA ASP A 104 5.21 -4.59 15.39
C ASP A 104 6.14 -5.57 14.66
N THR A 105 5.86 -5.89 13.39
CA THR A 105 6.68 -6.80 12.59
C THR A 105 7.73 -6.02 11.82
N LEU A 106 9.02 -6.33 12.03
CA LEU A 106 10.09 -5.85 11.16
C LEU A 106 9.91 -6.47 9.78
N VAL A 107 9.72 -5.64 8.76
CA VAL A 107 9.45 -6.07 7.39
C VAL A 107 10.70 -5.93 6.53
N PHE A 108 11.36 -4.77 6.57
CA PHE A 108 12.61 -4.50 5.86
C PHE A 108 13.60 -3.79 6.77
N ASP A 109 14.87 -3.99 6.47
CA ASP A 109 15.99 -3.25 7.08
C ASP A 109 17.09 -3.02 6.04
N THR A 110 18.18 -2.37 6.46
CA THR A 110 19.36 -2.09 5.63
C THR A 110 20.01 -3.32 4.99
N ASN A 111 19.72 -4.54 5.45
CA ASN A 111 20.23 -5.79 4.87
C ASN A 111 19.25 -6.46 3.89
N SER A 112 18.04 -5.89 3.72
CA SER A 112 17.06 -6.40 2.76
C SER A 112 17.57 -6.27 1.32
N THR A 113 17.20 -7.22 0.47
CA THR A 113 17.58 -7.19 -0.94
C THR A 113 16.51 -6.44 -1.72
N PRO A 114 16.87 -5.55 -2.67
CA PRO A 114 15.86 -4.95 -3.55
C PRO A 114 14.94 -6.00 -4.16
N ASP A 115 13.66 -5.65 -4.29
CA ASP A 115 12.55 -6.51 -4.71
C ASP A 115 12.05 -7.53 -3.67
N ASP A 116 12.64 -7.58 -2.47
CA ASP A 116 12.04 -8.27 -1.33
C ASP A 116 10.63 -7.71 -1.07
N SER A 117 9.69 -8.60 -0.75
CA SER A 117 8.29 -8.23 -0.60
C SER A 117 7.63 -8.84 0.63
N PHE A 118 6.70 -8.08 1.20
CA PHE A 118 5.86 -8.48 2.31
C PHE A 118 4.41 -8.19 1.98
N SER A 119 3.49 -9.03 2.44
CA SER A 119 2.06 -8.83 2.21
C SER A 119 1.26 -9.06 3.47
N ALA A 120 0.28 -8.19 3.70
CA ALA A 120 -0.69 -8.31 4.79
C ALA A 120 -2.10 -7.98 4.30
N VAL A 121 -3.10 -8.55 4.95
CA VAL A 121 -4.48 -8.09 4.78
C VAL A 121 -4.75 -6.99 5.79
N PHE A 122 -5.22 -5.84 5.33
CA PHE A 122 -5.61 -4.72 6.16
C PHE A 122 -7.10 -4.80 6.51
N TYR A 123 -7.41 -4.65 7.80
CA TYR A 123 -8.76 -4.75 8.35
C TYR A 123 -9.24 -3.47 9.05
N GLY A 124 -8.54 -2.33 8.86
CA GLY A 124 -8.83 -1.10 9.61
C GLY A 124 -10.14 -0.40 9.25
N GLY A 125 -10.70 -0.68 8.06
CA GLY A 125 -11.93 -0.06 7.56
C GLY A 125 -11.72 1.34 6.98
N LEU A 126 -12.83 2.05 6.71
CA LEU A 126 -12.82 3.35 6.03
C LEU A 126 -12.13 4.42 6.89
N ALA A 127 -11.26 5.22 6.24
CA ALA A 127 -10.46 6.30 6.83
C ALA A 127 -9.47 5.87 7.93
N ALA A 128 -9.21 4.57 8.08
CA ALA A 128 -8.19 4.08 9.00
C ALA A 128 -6.79 4.29 8.44
N LEU A 129 -5.88 4.79 9.27
CA LEU A 129 -4.47 4.92 8.94
C LEU A 129 -3.81 3.55 8.74
N LEU A 130 -2.92 3.46 7.75
CA LEU A 130 -2.09 2.29 7.57
C LEU A 130 -1.06 2.20 8.70
N ASP A 131 -0.92 1.03 9.33
CA ASP A 131 -0.10 0.85 10.53
C ASP A 131 1.35 0.52 10.19
N PHE A 132 2.07 1.50 9.62
CA PHE A 132 3.51 1.36 9.36
C PHE A 132 4.33 2.41 10.11
N LYS A 133 5.61 2.08 10.33
CA LYS A 133 6.58 2.98 10.95
C LYS A 133 7.98 2.72 10.43
N PHE A 134 8.83 3.73 10.51
CA PHE A 134 10.27 3.60 10.35
C PHE A 134 10.98 3.80 11.69
N ILE A 135 12.13 3.15 11.83
CA ILE A 135 13.08 3.37 12.91
C ILE A 135 14.47 3.53 12.28
N ASN A 136 15.15 4.64 12.54
CA ASN A 136 16.53 4.83 12.08
C ASN A 136 17.55 4.16 13.03
N GLY A 137 18.83 4.14 12.67
CA GLY A 137 19.85 3.48 13.49
C GLY A 137 20.13 4.16 14.83
N SER A 138 19.64 5.39 15.03
CA SER A 138 19.63 6.07 16.33
C SER A 138 18.41 5.73 17.21
N GLY A 139 17.47 4.91 16.70
CA GLY A 139 16.26 4.51 17.41
C GLY A 139 15.15 5.56 17.40
N VAL A 140 15.22 6.56 16.52
CA VAL A 140 14.14 7.53 16.31
C VAL A 140 13.04 6.84 15.52
N GLU A 141 11.81 6.90 16.05
CA GLU A 141 10.63 6.29 15.45
C GLU A 141 9.75 7.36 14.80
N ILE A 142 9.38 7.13 13.54
CA ILE A 142 8.36 7.91 12.81
C ILE A 142 7.24 7.00 12.34
N LYS A 143 5.99 7.44 12.51
CA LYS A 143 4.80 6.62 12.24
C LYS A 143 3.93 7.28 11.20
N ASN A 144 3.22 6.45 10.45
CA ASN A 144 2.03 6.90 9.75
C ASN A 144 0.87 7.13 10.73
N ASP A 145 1.00 8.14 11.59
CA ASP A 145 0.02 8.48 12.61
C ASP A 145 -0.60 9.87 12.39
N ALA A 146 -1.66 10.16 13.13
CA ALA A 146 -2.35 11.44 13.07
C ALA A 146 -1.63 12.56 13.86
N ASN A 147 -0.52 12.29 14.55
CA ASN A 147 0.06 13.21 15.51
C ASN A 147 1.09 14.16 14.90
N ASN A 148 1.89 13.68 13.95
CA ASN A 148 3.02 14.45 13.43
C ASN A 148 3.24 14.31 11.91
N GLY A 149 2.32 13.66 11.19
CA GLY A 149 2.44 13.48 9.74
C GLY A 149 3.71 12.75 9.32
N GLY A 150 4.21 11.82 10.14
CA GLY A 150 5.40 11.05 9.82
C GLY A 150 6.72 11.79 10.04
N GLN A 151 6.77 12.78 10.93
CA GLN A 151 7.96 13.62 11.13
C GLN A 151 8.44 13.67 12.57
N PHE A 152 9.74 13.66 12.76
CA PHE A 152 10.40 13.93 14.03
C PHE A 152 11.43 15.05 13.87
N ASN A 153 11.11 16.23 14.43
CA ASN A 153 12.03 17.37 14.46
C ASN A 153 12.81 17.40 15.78
N ASN A 154 14.13 17.25 15.72
CA ASN A 154 14.97 17.34 16.90
C ASN A 154 15.26 18.81 17.25
N ILE A 155 14.68 19.33 18.34
CA ILE A 155 14.87 20.73 18.76
C ILE A 155 16.36 21.06 19.02
N ALA A 156 17.17 20.09 19.43
CA ALA A 156 18.60 20.29 19.64
C ALA A 156 19.42 20.27 18.33
N LYS A 157 18.83 19.80 17.23
CA LYS A 157 19.41 19.74 15.88
C LYS A 157 18.38 20.26 14.86
N PRO A 158 18.11 21.58 14.80
CA PRO A 158 17.01 22.14 14.02
C PRO A 158 17.12 21.93 12.50
N ASN A 159 18.29 21.49 12.01
CA ASN A 159 18.54 21.20 10.60
C ASN A 159 18.57 19.67 10.32
N SER A 160 17.97 18.87 11.20
CA SER A 160 17.88 17.42 11.07
C SER A 160 16.46 17.00 11.46
N SER A 161 15.81 16.28 10.56
CA SER A 161 14.46 15.77 10.75
C SER A 161 14.39 14.37 10.18
N THR A 162 14.08 13.39 11.03
CA THR A 162 13.76 12.05 10.55
C THR A 162 12.31 12.10 10.08
N ASN A 163 12.04 11.76 8.82
CA ASN A 163 10.71 11.92 8.26
C ASN A 163 10.50 11.04 7.00
N PHE A 164 9.29 10.98 6.47
CA PHE A 164 9.05 10.37 5.16
C PHE A 164 8.16 11.24 4.28
N ASN A 165 8.31 11.09 2.96
CA ASN A 165 7.40 11.62 1.97
C ASN A 165 6.67 10.50 1.22
N LEU A 166 5.58 10.87 0.54
CA LEU A 166 4.78 9.94 -0.26
C LEU A 166 4.76 10.39 -1.72
N PHE A 167 5.02 9.47 -2.64
CA PHE A 167 4.83 9.69 -4.07
C PHE A 167 3.63 8.90 -4.57
N PHE A 168 2.70 9.57 -5.26
CA PHE A 168 1.58 8.91 -5.94
C PHE A 168 2.04 8.38 -7.30
N VAL A 169 2.04 7.05 -7.46
CA VAL A 169 2.39 6.42 -8.75
C VAL A 169 1.14 6.29 -9.61
N GLU A 170 0.12 5.64 -9.05
CA GLU A 170 -1.20 5.42 -9.66
C GLU A 170 -2.20 5.04 -8.57
N GLU A 171 -3.46 4.80 -8.95
CA GLU A 171 -4.48 4.32 -8.01
C GLU A 171 -3.99 3.09 -7.24
N ASP A 172 -4.11 3.14 -5.91
CA ASP A 172 -3.67 2.09 -4.99
C ASP A 172 -2.17 1.78 -5.01
N TYR A 173 -1.34 2.67 -5.55
CA TYR A 173 0.10 2.50 -5.61
C TYR A 173 0.87 3.77 -5.23
N PHE A 174 1.59 3.70 -4.12
CA PHE A 174 2.42 4.78 -3.60
C PHE A 174 3.86 4.33 -3.36
N ILE A 175 4.78 5.30 -3.36
CA ILE A 175 6.12 5.15 -2.79
C ILE A 175 6.16 5.87 -1.45
N ILE A 176 6.83 5.27 -0.48
CA ILE A 176 7.17 5.83 0.80
C ILE A 176 8.69 5.98 0.82
N SER A 177 9.17 7.22 0.95
CA SER A 177 10.58 7.58 0.84
C SER A 177 11.04 8.18 2.17
N LEU A 178 11.96 7.49 2.85
CA LEU A 178 12.50 7.86 4.17
C LEU A 178 13.65 8.84 4.03
N ASP A 179 13.67 9.82 4.92
CA ASP A 179 14.83 10.61 5.34
C ASP A 179 15.13 10.24 6.80
N ASP A 180 16.31 9.71 7.07
CA ASP A 180 16.70 9.21 8.38
C ASP A 180 17.15 10.30 9.36
N GLY A 181 17.26 11.55 8.88
CA GLY A 181 17.55 12.74 9.66
C GLY A 181 19.05 13.01 9.85
N TYR A 182 19.92 12.51 8.97
CA TYR A 182 21.30 12.97 8.90
C TYR A 182 21.34 14.47 8.50
N VAL A 183 22.30 15.23 9.07
CA VAL A 183 22.34 16.69 8.83
C VAL A 183 22.94 16.97 7.46
N GLY A 184 22.17 17.64 6.61
CA GLY A 184 22.61 18.00 5.25
C GLY A 184 22.39 16.90 4.22
N ASP A 185 21.60 15.89 4.59
CA ASP A 185 21.08 14.84 3.73
C ASP A 185 19.56 14.85 3.91
N ASP A 186 18.87 15.46 2.95
CA ASP A 186 17.41 15.70 3.00
C ASP A 186 16.71 15.26 1.70
N ASN A 187 17.36 14.34 0.98
CA ASN A 187 16.95 13.90 -0.35
C ASN A 187 15.91 12.75 -0.33
N HIS A 188 15.63 12.15 0.84
CA HIS A 188 14.63 11.10 1.08
C HIS A 188 14.83 9.80 0.28
N ASP A 189 16.07 9.36 0.16
CA ASP A 189 16.42 8.08 -0.45
C ASP A 189 17.15 7.13 0.51
N ASP A 190 17.18 7.45 1.81
CA ASP A 190 17.80 6.61 2.83
C ASP A 190 17.17 5.21 2.90
N MET A 191 15.87 5.11 2.61
CA MET A 191 15.16 3.87 2.39
C MET A 191 13.89 4.12 1.57
N VAL A 192 13.69 3.36 0.50
CA VAL A 192 12.57 3.56 -0.43
C VAL A 192 11.72 2.29 -0.53
N ILE A 193 10.40 2.44 -0.33
CA ILE A 193 9.45 1.34 -0.27
C ILE A 193 8.26 1.63 -1.16
N ALA A 194 7.91 0.67 -2.01
CA ALA A 194 6.65 0.66 -2.74
C ALA A 194 5.55 0.02 -1.87
N VAL A 195 4.34 0.59 -1.89
CA VAL A 195 3.14 -0.02 -1.30
C VAL A 195 2.03 -0.06 -2.32
N ARG A 196 1.49 -1.26 -2.56
CA ARG A 196 0.36 -1.49 -3.46
C ARG A 196 -0.80 -2.17 -2.77
N ALA A 197 -1.99 -1.60 -2.89
CA ALA A 197 -3.23 -2.22 -2.43
C ALA A 197 -3.91 -3.01 -3.56
N SER A 198 -4.63 -4.06 -3.19
CA SER A 198 -5.34 -4.94 -4.12
C SER A 198 -6.46 -5.69 -3.43
N LYS A 199 -7.41 -6.23 -4.20
CA LYS A 199 -8.50 -7.04 -3.66
C LYS A 199 -7.97 -8.27 -2.93
N VAL A 200 -8.48 -8.54 -1.73
CA VAL A 200 -8.28 -9.86 -1.12
C VAL A 200 -8.92 -10.88 -2.06
N PRO A 201 -8.18 -11.88 -2.56
CA PRO A 201 -8.77 -12.95 -3.35
C PRO A 201 -9.90 -13.61 -2.55
N GLU A 202 -11.08 -13.72 -3.16
CA GLU A 202 -12.21 -14.35 -2.51
C GLU A 202 -11.82 -15.77 -2.07
N PRO A 203 -12.08 -16.15 -0.80
CA PRO A 203 -11.76 -17.48 -0.35
C PRO A 203 -12.41 -18.51 -1.28
N GLY A 204 -11.62 -19.48 -1.76
CA GLY A 204 -12.11 -20.55 -2.65
C GLY A 204 -13.26 -21.38 -2.07
N THR A 205 -13.60 -21.18 -0.79
CA THR A 205 -14.81 -21.70 -0.15
C THR A 205 -16.11 -21.21 -0.81
N LEU A 206 -16.16 -20.01 -1.37
CA LEU A 206 -17.33 -19.55 -2.14
C LEU A 206 -17.45 -20.32 -3.46
N ALA A 207 -16.33 -20.58 -4.14
CA ALA A 207 -16.30 -21.44 -5.32
C ALA A 207 -16.72 -22.88 -4.96
N LEU A 208 -16.23 -23.42 -3.85
CA LEU A 208 -16.62 -24.75 -3.35
C LEU A 208 -18.08 -24.82 -2.92
N LEU A 209 -18.62 -23.78 -2.29
CA LEU A 209 -20.05 -23.68 -1.96
C LEU A 209 -20.88 -23.66 -3.24
N GLY A 210 -20.49 -22.86 -4.23
CA GLY A 210 -21.13 -22.80 -5.54
C GLY A 210 -21.12 -24.17 -6.24
N LEU A 211 -19.98 -24.86 -6.26
CA LEU A 211 -19.86 -26.22 -6.81
C LEU A 211 -20.68 -27.24 -6.01
N GLY A 212 -20.69 -27.13 -4.68
CA GLY A 212 -21.50 -27.98 -3.81
C GLY A 212 -22.99 -27.85 -4.09
N LEU A 213 -23.49 -26.62 -4.22
CA LEU A 213 -24.90 -26.34 -4.55
C LEU A 213 -25.25 -26.80 -5.98
N ALA A 214 -24.36 -26.58 -6.95
CA ALA A 214 -24.53 -27.09 -8.31
C ALA A 214 -24.61 -28.63 -8.34
N GLY A 215 -23.74 -29.31 -7.59
CA GLY A 215 -23.75 -30.77 -7.45
C GLY A 215 -25.06 -31.30 -6.86
N ILE A 216 -25.62 -30.62 -5.85
CA ILE A 216 -26.91 -30.96 -5.26
C ILE A 216 -28.06 -30.77 -6.28
N ALA A 217 -28.07 -29.67 -7.03
CA ALA A 217 -29.10 -29.40 -8.03
C ALA A 217 -29.12 -30.44 -9.17
N VAL A 218 -27.93 -30.85 -9.66
CA VAL A 218 -27.79 -31.92 -10.65
C VAL A 218 -28.34 -33.25 -10.11
N ARG A 219 -28.01 -33.59 -8.86
CA ARG A 219 -28.50 -34.81 -8.20
C ARG A 219 -30.02 -34.81 -7.99
N MET A 220 -30.62 -33.67 -7.66
CA MET A 220 -32.07 -33.53 -7.49
C MET A 220 -32.82 -33.66 -8.83
N LYS A 221 -32.23 -33.20 -9.93
CA LYS A 221 -32.81 -33.33 -11.28
C LYS A 221 -32.83 -34.78 -11.77
N GLY A 222 -31.83 -35.59 -11.39
CA GLY A 222 -31.77 -37.02 -11.69
C GLY A 222 -32.83 -37.88 -10.99
N ARG A 223 -33.37 -37.42 -9.85
CA ARG A 223 -34.37 -38.18 -9.06
C ARG A 223 -35.81 -38.07 -9.57
N LYS A 224 -36.12 -37.15 -10.49
CA LYS A 224 -37.48 -36.99 -11.06
C LYS A 224 -37.76 -37.91 -12.27
N LYS A 225 -36.87 -38.85 -12.60
CA LYS A 225 -37.01 -39.80 -13.72
C LYS A 225 -37.02 -41.28 -13.29
N ALA A 226 -37.18 -41.57 -11.99
CA ALA A 226 -37.41 -42.92 -11.47
C ALA A 226 -38.83 -43.03 -10.91
#